data_AF-A0A1B8C270-F1
#
_entry.id   AF-A0A1B8C270-F1
#
_cell.length_a   1.000
_cell.length_b   1.000
_cell.length_c   1.000
_cell.angle_alpha   90.00
_cell.angle_beta   90.00
_cell.angle_gamma   90.00
#
_symmetry.space_group_name_H-M   'P 1'
#
loop_
_entity.id
_entity.type
_entity.pdbx_description
1 polymer ?
#
loop_
_entity_poly.entity_id
_entity_poly.type
_entity_poly.pdbx_seq_one_letter_code
_entity_poly.pdbx_strand_id
1 'polypeptide(L)'
;MSVFGFDKLWQTKVSVISSLRNVLSLPSDLSFGSEVLEEYGVLEARSDTAAVQALTSLLADACFSRLPFNVASACSNPNSPSLYIYRFDQSDEEEGSLLNGAAFHTLDNTYLCRYPAVAGSAAPRSCQTTADMFSQMVLRHTYGEPPWQAYGISHAQNVFDGAYTRLETVSHDCQRWRKLLTSQDRTNKFARLFFDFINQGPGQ
;
A
#
# COMPACT_ATOMS: atom_id res chain seq x y z
N MET A 1 5.71 -2.34 0.77
CA MET A 1 4.31 -2.13 1.20
C MET A 1 4.17 -2.68 2.62
N SER A 2 4.15 -1.82 3.64
CA SER A 2 3.93 -2.20 5.04
C SER A 2 2.65 -1.57 5.54
N VAL A 3 1.79 -2.37 6.17
CA VAL A 3 0.57 -1.87 6.77
C VAL A 3 0.28 -2.64 8.07
N PHE A 4 0.09 -1.88 9.15
CA PHE A 4 -0.46 -2.24 10.47
C PHE A 4 0.29 -3.19 11.44
N GLY A 5 1.59 -3.46 11.27
CA GLY A 5 2.33 -4.25 12.28
C GLY A 5 1.75 -5.66 12.50
N PHE A 6 1.22 -6.27 11.42
CA PHE A 6 0.56 -7.57 11.44
C PHE A 6 1.46 -8.73 11.86
N ASP A 7 2.76 -8.56 11.74
CA ASP A 7 3.79 -9.48 12.22
C ASP A 7 3.69 -9.76 13.72
N LYS A 8 3.02 -8.90 14.50
CA LYS A 8 2.74 -9.17 15.91
C LYS A 8 1.54 -10.07 16.15
N LEU A 9 0.54 -10.02 15.27
CA LEU A 9 -0.74 -10.73 15.41
C LEU A 9 -0.71 -12.09 14.69
N TRP A 10 -0.14 -12.11 13.49
CA TRP A 10 0.08 -13.33 12.71
C TRP A 10 1.57 -13.58 12.65
N GLN A 11 2.02 -14.64 13.32
CA GLN A 11 3.43 -14.98 13.44
C GLN A 11 3.81 -16.24 12.67
N THR A 12 2.82 -17.02 12.21
CA THR A 12 3.07 -18.30 11.55
C THR A 12 2.33 -18.42 10.23
N LYS A 13 2.95 -19.09 9.25
CA LYS A 13 2.35 -19.39 7.95
C LYS A 13 1.02 -20.14 8.10
N VAL A 14 0.94 -21.06 9.06
CA VAL A 14 -0.29 -21.82 9.33
C VAL A 14 -1.41 -20.89 9.75
N SER A 15 -1.16 -19.97 10.70
CA SER A 15 -2.15 -18.98 11.16
C SER A 15 -2.58 -18.03 10.04
N VAL A 16 -1.64 -17.58 9.20
CA VAL A 16 -1.94 -16.78 8.01
C VAL A 16 -2.88 -17.52 7.06
N ILE A 17 -2.55 -18.77 6.71
CA ILE A 17 -3.34 -19.58 5.77
C ILE A 17 -4.74 -19.87 6.33
N SER A 18 -4.85 -20.27 7.61
CA SER A 18 -6.14 -20.59 8.22
C SER A 18 -7.04 -19.36 8.28
N SER A 19 -6.51 -18.22 8.71
CA SER A 19 -7.24 -16.95 8.80
C SER A 19 -7.72 -16.49 7.42
N LEU A 20 -6.84 -16.51 6.41
CA LEU A 20 -7.20 -16.08 5.06
C LEU A 20 -8.23 -17.00 4.42
N ARG A 21 -8.11 -18.33 4.57
CA ARG A 21 -9.11 -19.28 4.03
C ARG A 21 -10.48 -19.04 4.63
N ASN A 22 -10.55 -18.80 5.95
CA ASN A 22 -11.81 -18.51 6.61
C ASN A 22 -12.42 -17.20 6.08
N VAL A 23 -11.62 -16.13 6.06
CA VAL A 23 -12.10 -14.80 5.66
C VAL A 23 -12.46 -14.77 4.18
N LEU A 24 -11.74 -15.47 3.30
CA LEU A 24 -11.97 -15.48 1.85
C LEU A 24 -13.01 -16.50 1.39
N SER A 25 -13.55 -17.33 2.27
CA SER A 25 -14.55 -18.34 1.91
C SER A 25 -15.77 -17.72 1.22
N LEU A 26 -16.11 -18.25 0.04
CA LEU A 26 -17.28 -17.90 -0.75
C LEU A 26 -18.05 -19.18 -1.10
N PRO A 27 -19.28 -19.37 -0.60
CA PRO A 27 -20.07 -20.57 -0.91
C PRO A 27 -20.36 -20.74 -2.41
N SER A 28 -20.49 -19.63 -3.14
CA SER A 28 -20.70 -19.62 -4.60
C SER A 28 -19.41 -19.92 -5.39
N ASP A 29 -18.24 -19.89 -4.74
CA ASP A 29 -16.94 -19.94 -5.39
C ASP A 29 -15.86 -20.46 -4.43
N LEU A 30 -15.76 -21.78 -4.32
CA LEU A 30 -14.84 -22.43 -3.39
C LEU A 30 -13.37 -22.28 -3.78
N SER A 31 -13.06 -21.92 -5.04
CA SER A 31 -11.67 -21.77 -5.50
C SER A 31 -11.09 -20.39 -5.19
N PHE A 32 -11.93 -19.36 -5.02
CA PHE A 32 -11.50 -17.98 -4.80
C PHE A 32 -10.44 -17.82 -3.71
N GLY A 33 -10.63 -18.46 -2.55
CA GLY A 33 -9.65 -18.39 -1.45
C GLY A 33 -8.28 -18.92 -1.87
N SER A 34 -8.23 -20.12 -2.46
CA SER A 34 -6.96 -20.72 -2.91
C SER A 34 -6.28 -19.89 -3.98
N GLU A 35 -7.02 -19.37 -4.97
CA GLU A 35 -6.50 -18.49 -6.02
C GLU A 35 -5.85 -17.22 -5.44
N VAL A 36 -6.47 -16.61 -4.41
CA VAL A 36 -5.91 -15.45 -3.72
C VAL A 36 -4.61 -15.82 -2.99
N LEU A 37 -4.58 -16.96 -2.29
CA LEU A 37 -3.39 -17.40 -1.56
C LEU A 37 -2.21 -17.70 -2.51
N GLU A 38 -2.48 -18.29 -3.68
CA GLU A 38 -1.50 -18.56 -4.74
C GLU A 38 -0.97 -17.27 -5.38
N GLU A 39 -1.86 -16.37 -5.82
CA GLU A 39 -1.46 -15.13 -6.51
C GLU A 39 -0.57 -14.22 -5.64
N TYR A 40 -0.73 -14.29 -4.31
CA TYR A 40 0.09 -13.54 -3.36
C TYR A 40 1.29 -14.33 -2.82
N GLY A 41 1.50 -15.58 -3.26
CA GLY A 41 2.64 -16.41 -2.86
C GLY A 41 2.58 -16.90 -1.41
N VAL A 42 1.40 -16.91 -0.79
CA VAL A 42 1.22 -17.33 0.62
C VAL A 42 1.48 -18.83 0.75
N LEU A 43 1.08 -19.64 -0.22
CA LEU A 43 1.29 -21.10 -0.19
C LEU A 43 2.76 -21.46 -0.42
N GLU A 44 3.47 -20.70 -1.25
CA GLU A 44 4.85 -20.91 -1.67
C GLU A 44 5.86 -20.30 -0.68
N ALA A 45 5.40 -19.49 0.26
CA ALA A 45 6.24 -18.85 1.28
C ALA A 45 7.10 -19.90 2.01
N ARG A 46 8.43 -19.73 1.97
CA ARG A 46 9.41 -20.68 2.53
C ARG A 46 9.63 -20.51 4.04
N SER A 47 9.06 -19.48 4.65
CA SER A 47 9.16 -19.18 6.08
C SER A 47 7.90 -18.46 6.57
N ASP A 48 7.74 -18.43 7.89
CA ASP A 48 6.66 -17.68 8.53
C ASP A 48 6.73 -16.19 8.21
N THR A 49 7.94 -15.59 8.29
CA THR A 49 8.18 -14.20 7.92
C THR A 49 7.74 -13.92 6.48
N ALA A 50 8.08 -14.79 5.53
CA ALA A 50 7.68 -14.62 4.14
C ALA A 50 6.15 -14.72 3.96
N ALA A 51 5.48 -15.60 4.72
CA ALA A 51 4.02 -15.71 4.69
C ALA A 51 3.34 -14.46 5.27
N VAL A 52 3.90 -13.88 6.33
CA VAL A 52 3.41 -12.61 6.91
C VAL A 52 3.63 -11.45 5.93
N GLN A 53 4.78 -11.37 5.26
CA GLN A 53 5.03 -10.36 4.23
C GLN A 53 4.05 -10.47 3.04
N ALA A 54 3.73 -11.70 2.63
CA ALA A 54 2.71 -11.96 1.61
C ALA A 54 1.31 -11.52 2.08
N LEU A 55 0.95 -11.82 3.34
CA LEU A 55 -0.28 -11.34 3.97
C LEU A 55 -0.34 -9.80 3.99
N THR A 56 0.72 -9.13 4.44
CA THR A 56 0.77 -7.66 4.47
C THR A 56 0.57 -7.08 3.08
N SER A 57 1.18 -7.69 2.05
CA SER A 57 1.00 -7.28 0.66
C SER A 57 -0.46 -7.44 0.20
N LEU A 58 -1.10 -8.56 0.53
CA LEU A 58 -2.50 -8.83 0.23
C LEU A 58 -3.44 -7.83 0.90
N LEU A 59 -3.27 -7.59 2.20
CA LEU A 59 -4.11 -6.67 2.95
C LEU A 59 -3.92 -5.22 2.51
N ALA A 60 -2.69 -4.84 2.15
CA ALA A 60 -2.41 -3.53 1.58
C ALA A 60 -3.10 -3.35 0.22
N ASP A 61 -3.06 -4.35 -0.65
CA ASP A 61 -3.75 -4.33 -1.94
C ASP A 61 -5.27 -4.27 -1.78
N ALA A 62 -5.82 -5.03 -0.84
CA ALA A 62 -7.24 -5.04 -0.53
C ALA A 62 -7.74 -3.69 0.05
N CYS A 63 -6.91 -3.02 0.84
CA CYS A 63 -7.27 -1.76 1.49
C CYS A 63 -7.06 -0.54 0.57
N PHE A 64 -5.91 -0.44 -0.09
CA PHE A 64 -5.47 0.81 -0.73
C PHE A 64 -5.34 0.74 -2.25
N SER A 65 -4.99 -0.41 -2.83
CA SER A 65 -4.57 -0.46 -4.23
C SER A 65 -5.69 -0.20 -5.23
N ARG A 66 -6.97 -0.26 -4.83
CA ARG A 66 -8.09 0.16 -5.69
C ARG A 66 -8.29 1.67 -5.76
N LEU A 67 -7.81 2.42 -4.76
CA LEU A 67 -8.10 3.84 -4.63
C LEU A 67 -7.56 4.66 -5.81
N PRO A 68 -6.28 4.55 -6.23
CA PRO A 68 -5.77 5.27 -7.40
C PRO A 68 -6.57 5.01 -8.68
N PHE A 69 -7.09 3.80 -8.86
CA PHE A 69 -7.81 3.37 -10.05
C PHE A 69 -9.23 3.94 -10.07
N ASN A 70 -9.93 3.86 -8.94
CA ASN A 70 -11.27 4.44 -8.80
C ASN A 70 -11.21 5.96 -9.00
N VAL A 71 -10.18 6.59 -8.44
CA VAL A 71 -9.90 8.02 -8.52
C VAL A 71 -9.57 8.44 -9.95
N ALA A 72 -8.73 7.68 -10.67
CA ALA A 72 -8.45 7.90 -12.09
C ALA A 72 -9.70 7.72 -12.96
N SER A 73 -10.50 6.68 -12.73
CA SER A 73 -11.75 6.44 -13.45
C SER A 73 -12.75 7.58 -13.26
N ALA A 74 -12.87 8.11 -12.03
CA ALA A 74 -13.72 9.26 -11.73
C ALA A 74 -13.23 10.55 -12.41
N CYS A 75 -11.96 10.59 -12.82
CA CYS A 75 -11.35 11.74 -13.49
C CYS A 75 -11.22 11.61 -15.01
N SER A 76 -11.91 10.62 -15.60
CA SER A 76 -11.98 10.46 -17.05
C SER A 76 -12.79 11.55 -17.76
N ASN A 77 -13.57 12.34 -17.03
CA ASN A 77 -14.27 13.51 -17.57
C ASN A 77 -13.29 14.68 -17.75
N PRO A 78 -13.25 15.36 -18.91
CA PRO A 78 -12.40 16.53 -19.13
C PRO A 78 -12.60 17.69 -18.12
N ASN A 79 -13.75 17.73 -17.45
CA ASN A 79 -14.08 18.72 -16.42
C ASN A 79 -13.70 18.27 -15.00
N SER A 80 -13.16 17.05 -14.82
CA SER A 80 -12.71 16.58 -13.51
C SER A 80 -11.45 17.31 -13.06
N PRO A 81 -11.26 17.48 -11.73
CA PRO A 81 -10.05 18.11 -11.22
C PRO A 81 -8.79 17.32 -11.63
N SER A 82 -7.69 18.04 -11.84
CA SER A 82 -6.39 17.39 -12.02
C SER A 82 -5.97 16.70 -10.74
N LEU A 83 -5.59 15.43 -10.86
CA LEU A 83 -5.18 14.61 -9.72
C LEU A 83 -3.71 14.23 -9.81
N TYR A 84 -3.05 14.25 -8.67
CA TYR A 84 -1.63 13.92 -8.52
C TYR A 84 -1.52 12.82 -7.46
N ILE A 85 -1.01 11.66 -7.87
CA ILE A 85 -0.90 10.47 -7.01
C ILE A 85 0.53 10.31 -6.57
N TYR A 86 0.74 9.95 -5.30
CA TYR A 86 2.06 9.61 -4.78
C TYR A 86 2.04 8.25 -4.07
N ARG A 87 3.23 7.65 -3.98
CA ARG A 87 3.55 6.50 -3.13
C ARG A 87 4.65 6.92 -2.17
N PHE A 88 4.54 6.51 -0.91
CA PHE A 88 5.54 6.81 0.12
C PHE A 88 6.31 5.52 0.45
N ASP A 89 7.58 5.46 0.05
CA ASP A 89 8.45 4.28 0.19
C ASP A 89 9.61 4.49 1.17
N GLN A 90 9.84 5.73 1.63
CA GLN A 90 10.84 6.03 2.65
C GLN A 90 10.57 5.19 3.91
N SER A 91 11.51 4.31 4.23
CA SER A 91 11.42 3.47 5.42
C SER A 91 11.64 4.28 6.69
N ASP A 92 11.10 3.76 7.78
CA ASP A 92 11.50 4.16 9.12
C ASP A 92 12.98 3.85 9.35
N GLU A 93 13.71 4.83 9.87
CA GLU A 93 15.14 4.73 10.17
C GLU A 93 15.42 5.03 11.65
N GLU A 94 14.38 5.14 12.48
CA GLU A 94 14.54 5.33 13.93
C GLU A 94 15.20 4.11 14.57
N GLU A 95 16.32 4.33 15.26
CA GLU A 95 17.04 3.29 16.00
C GLU A 95 16.16 2.73 17.12
N GLY A 96 16.02 1.41 17.17
CA GLY A 96 15.18 0.73 18.17
C GLY A 96 13.68 0.73 17.85
N SER A 97 13.25 1.35 16.75
CA SER A 97 11.88 1.18 16.27
C SER A 97 11.61 -0.27 15.90
N LEU A 98 10.42 -0.74 16.27
CA LEU A 98 9.93 -2.06 15.92
C LEU A 98 9.61 -2.21 14.41
N LEU A 99 9.44 -1.09 13.72
CA LEU A 99 9.15 -1.03 12.28
C LEU A 99 10.32 -0.47 11.48
N ASN A 100 11.52 -0.42 12.09
CA ASN A 100 12.74 0.01 11.42
C ASN A 100 12.94 -0.78 10.11
N GLY A 101 13.26 -0.05 9.03
CA GLY A 101 13.38 -0.59 7.68
C GLY A 101 12.05 -0.77 6.94
N ALA A 102 10.91 -0.42 7.52
CA ALA A 102 9.60 -0.49 6.87
C ALA A 102 8.97 0.90 6.64
N ALA A 103 8.36 1.09 5.47
CA ALA A 103 7.49 2.23 5.17
C ALA A 103 6.05 1.89 5.58
N PHE A 104 5.68 2.18 6.83
CA PHE A 104 4.40 1.80 7.42
C PHE A 104 3.33 2.89 7.29
N HIS A 105 2.06 2.48 7.34
CA HIS A 105 0.91 3.40 7.27
C HIS A 105 1.01 4.49 8.35
N THR A 106 0.80 5.76 7.97
CA THR A 106 0.93 6.99 8.78
C THR A 106 2.33 7.55 8.97
N LEU A 107 3.39 6.84 8.55
CA LEU A 107 4.76 7.38 8.62
C LEU A 107 4.90 8.66 7.79
N ASP A 108 4.24 8.73 6.63
CA ASP A 108 4.17 9.91 5.76
C ASP A 108 3.69 11.19 6.47
N ASN A 109 2.87 11.09 7.52
CA ASN A 109 2.43 12.25 8.30
C ASN A 109 3.59 13.01 8.96
N THR A 110 4.65 12.32 9.41
CA THR A 110 5.82 13.01 10.02
C THR A 110 6.57 13.83 8.97
N TYR A 111 6.56 13.36 7.72
CA TYR A 111 7.19 14.03 6.58
C TYR A 111 6.32 15.18 6.06
N LEU A 112 5.00 15.04 6.09
CA LEU A 112 4.05 16.11 5.81
C LEU A 112 4.26 17.30 6.75
N CYS A 113 4.50 17.04 8.04
CA CYS A 113 4.81 18.07 9.02
C CYS A 113 6.27 18.55 8.99
N ARG A 114 7.06 18.09 8.01
CA ARG A 114 8.47 18.47 7.79
C ARG A 114 9.40 18.15 8.98
N TYR A 115 9.01 17.27 9.90
CA TYR A 115 9.80 16.98 11.11
C TYR A 115 11.23 16.50 10.79
N PRO A 116 11.46 15.57 9.84
CA PRO A 116 12.82 15.13 9.55
C PRO A 116 13.72 16.26 9.03
N ALA A 117 13.20 17.17 8.20
CA ALA A 117 14.01 18.24 7.61
C ALA A 117 14.46 19.31 8.63
N VAL A 118 13.80 19.42 9.79
CA VAL A 118 14.15 20.38 10.84
C VAL A 118 14.86 19.75 12.04
N ALA A 119 15.04 18.42 12.04
CA ALA A 119 15.69 17.68 13.12
C ALA A 119 17.23 17.79 13.11
N GLY A 120 17.81 18.55 12.19
CA GLY A 120 19.26 18.74 12.09
C GLY A 120 19.98 17.41 11.82
N SER A 121 21.12 17.18 12.47
CA SER A 121 21.91 15.94 12.29
C SER A 121 21.28 14.70 12.94
N ALA A 122 20.15 14.83 13.64
CA ALA A 122 19.46 13.70 14.27
C ALA A 122 18.63 12.87 13.27
N ALA A 123 18.15 13.48 12.18
CA ALA A 123 17.46 12.74 11.13
C ALA A 123 18.46 12.26 10.05
N PRO A 124 18.34 11.02 9.56
CA PRO A 124 19.10 10.57 8.40
C PRO A 124 18.89 11.46 7.18
N ARG A 125 19.90 11.56 6.32
CA ARG A 125 19.88 12.45 5.15
C ARG A 125 18.81 12.05 4.13
N SER A 126 18.55 10.75 3.98
CA SER A 126 17.42 10.20 3.24
C SER A 126 16.10 10.79 3.74
N CYS A 127 15.84 10.71 5.05
CA CYS A 127 14.61 11.22 5.64
C CYS A 127 14.46 12.74 5.45
N GLN A 128 15.54 13.52 5.62
CA GLN A 128 15.54 14.96 5.35
C GLN A 128 15.17 15.26 3.89
N THR A 129 15.81 14.55 2.96
CA THR A 129 15.57 14.70 1.52
C THR A 129 14.11 14.38 1.17
N THR A 130 13.57 13.30 1.72
CA THR A 130 12.15 12.95 1.57
C THR A 130 11.24 14.06 2.07
N ALA A 131 11.49 14.59 3.27
CA ALA A 131 10.66 15.62 3.87
C ALA A 131 10.68 16.94 3.07
N ASP A 132 11.84 17.32 2.53
CA ASP A 132 11.96 18.50 1.66
C ASP A 132 11.21 18.31 0.33
N MET A 133 11.37 17.15 -0.33
CA MET A 133 10.66 16.85 -1.58
C MET A 133 9.13 16.77 -1.36
N PHE A 134 8.70 16.17 -0.25
CA PHE A 134 7.29 16.06 0.12
C PHE A 134 6.69 17.44 0.40
N SER A 135 7.42 18.29 1.14
CA SER A 135 7.03 19.69 1.38
C SER A 135 6.95 20.49 0.08
N GLN A 136 7.90 20.30 -0.84
CA GLN A 136 7.89 20.97 -2.14
C GLN A 136 6.65 20.61 -2.97
N MET A 137 6.25 19.33 -2.98
CA MET A 137 4.99 18.90 -3.62
C MET A 137 3.79 19.67 -3.05
N VAL A 138 3.66 19.70 -1.72
CA VAL A 138 2.54 20.37 -1.05
C VAL A 138 2.53 21.86 -1.38
N LEU A 139 3.66 22.54 -1.26
CA LEU A 139 3.78 23.97 -1.55
C LEU A 139 3.39 24.27 -3.00
N ARG A 140 3.94 23.54 -3.97
CA ARG A 140 3.60 23.74 -5.38
C ARG A 140 2.09 23.61 -5.59
N HIS A 141 1.50 22.51 -5.11
CA HIS A 141 0.07 22.29 -5.26
C HIS A 141 -0.79 23.38 -4.59
N THR A 142 -0.47 23.75 -3.34
CA THR A 142 -1.19 24.78 -2.58
C THR A 142 -1.17 26.14 -3.27
N TYR A 143 -0.07 26.50 -3.93
CA TYR A 143 0.08 27.78 -4.62
C TYR A 143 -0.27 27.72 -6.12
N GLY A 144 -0.99 26.68 -6.56
CA GLY A 144 -1.56 26.58 -7.91
C GLY A 144 -0.59 26.04 -8.97
N GLU A 145 0.57 25.52 -8.56
CA GLU A 145 1.50 24.85 -9.46
C GLU A 145 1.28 23.33 -9.46
N PRO A 146 1.25 22.68 -10.63
CA PRO A 146 1.19 21.22 -10.69
C PRO A 146 2.51 20.63 -10.14
N PRO A 147 2.47 19.73 -9.14
CA PRO A 147 3.69 19.13 -8.60
C PRO A 147 4.37 18.20 -9.61
N TRP A 148 3.60 17.56 -10.49
CA TRP A 148 4.03 16.82 -11.68
C TRP A 148 2.85 16.70 -12.66
N GLN A 149 2.96 15.88 -13.71
CA GLN A 149 1.86 15.68 -14.67
C GLN A 149 0.66 14.97 -14.03
N ALA A 150 -0.56 15.42 -14.33
CA ALA A 150 -1.77 14.83 -13.78
C ALA A 150 -1.87 13.33 -14.14
N TYR A 151 -2.31 12.53 -13.17
CA TYR A 151 -2.36 11.07 -13.28
C TYR A 151 -3.24 10.60 -14.45
N GLY A 152 -4.35 11.28 -14.73
CA GLY A 152 -5.22 10.96 -15.86
C GLY A 152 -4.58 11.14 -17.25
N ILE A 153 -3.41 11.79 -17.33
CA ILE A 153 -2.68 12.01 -18.59
C ILE A 153 -1.55 10.98 -18.73
N SER A 154 -0.75 10.77 -17.69
CA SER A 154 0.49 9.99 -17.76
C SER A 154 0.45 8.64 -17.05
N HIS A 155 -0.55 8.43 -16.20
CA HIS A 155 -0.58 7.35 -15.22
C HIS A 155 0.68 7.30 -14.35
N ALA A 156 1.35 8.44 -14.16
CA ALA A 156 2.55 8.55 -13.36
C ALA A 156 2.22 8.95 -11.92
N GLN A 157 2.84 8.25 -10.97
CA GLN A 157 2.84 8.62 -9.57
C GLN A 157 4.25 9.05 -9.15
N ASN A 158 4.34 9.96 -8.18
CA ASN A 158 5.63 10.26 -7.55
C ASN A 158 5.89 9.29 -6.40
N VAL A 159 7.05 8.64 -6.40
CA VAL A 159 7.51 7.78 -5.32
C VAL A 159 8.48 8.58 -4.46
N PHE A 160 8.20 8.71 -3.17
CA PHE A 160 9.06 9.42 -2.20
C PHE A 160 9.93 8.41 -1.43
N ASP A 161 11.24 8.49 -1.62
CA ASP A 161 12.22 7.52 -1.10
C ASP A 161 13.64 8.12 -1.04
N GLY A 162 13.81 9.19 -0.28
CA GLY A 162 15.07 9.91 -0.12
C GLY A 162 15.66 10.32 -1.47
N ALA A 163 16.91 9.91 -1.70
CA ALA A 163 17.63 10.16 -2.95
C ALA A 163 17.07 9.39 -4.16
N TYR A 164 16.22 8.38 -3.95
CA TYR A 164 15.56 7.58 -4.99
C TYR A 164 14.15 8.06 -5.33
N THR A 165 13.78 9.25 -4.83
CA THR A 165 12.51 9.92 -5.18
C THR A 165 12.41 10.13 -6.69
N ARG A 166 11.31 9.67 -7.30
CA ARG A 166 11.16 9.61 -8.76
C ARG A 166 9.71 9.59 -9.23
N LEU A 167 9.49 9.92 -10.49
CA LEU A 167 8.22 9.63 -11.17
C LEU A 167 8.25 8.19 -11.72
N GLU A 168 7.19 7.43 -11.45
CA GLU A 168 7.02 6.05 -11.88
C GLU A 168 5.66 5.91 -12.58
N THR A 169 5.66 5.41 -13.82
CA THR A 169 4.40 5.08 -14.52
C THR A 169 3.83 3.78 -13.97
N VAL A 170 2.58 3.82 -13.52
CA VAL A 170 1.87 2.66 -12.98
C VAL A 170 1.28 1.87 -14.13
N SER A 171 1.74 0.64 -14.31
CA SER A 171 1.07 -0.30 -15.21
C SER A 171 -0.21 -0.82 -14.57
N HIS A 172 -1.34 -0.51 -15.20
CA HIS A 172 -2.67 -0.90 -14.74
C HIS A 172 -3.02 -2.36 -15.07
N ASP A 173 -2.29 -2.98 -16.00
CA ASP A 173 -2.61 -4.32 -16.53
C ASP A 173 -1.89 -5.45 -15.80
N CYS A 174 -0.90 -5.14 -14.94
CA CYS A 174 -0.13 -6.12 -14.18
C CYS A 174 -0.53 -6.26 -12.70
N GLN A 175 -1.65 -5.63 -12.29
CA GLN A 175 -2.06 -5.66 -10.88
C GLN A 175 -2.61 -7.04 -10.50
N ARG A 176 -1.92 -7.72 -9.56
CA ARG A 176 -2.27 -9.05 -9.04
C ARG A 176 -3.76 -9.17 -8.68
N TRP A 177 -4.25 -8.23 -7.86
CA TRP A 177 -5.63 -8.22 -7.39
C TRP A 177 -6.67 -8.15 -8.50
N ARG A 178 -6.36 -7.52 -9.64
CA ARG A 178 -7.33 -7.31 -10.73
C ARG A 178 -7.77 -8.62 -11.36
N LYS A 179 -6.86 -9.59 -11.48
CA LYS A 179 -7.15 -10.94 -12.00
C LYS A 179 -8.15 -11.71 -11.13
N LEU A 180 -8.21 -11.36 -9.84
CA LEU A 180 -9.06 -12.03 -8.85
C LEU A 180 -10.49 -11.47 -8.85
N LEU A 181 -10.75 -10.32 -9.49
CA LEU A 181 -12.06 -9.63 -9.47
C LEU A 181 -12.94 -9.97 -10.69
N THR A 182 -13.11 -11.26 -10.98
CA THR A 182 -13.84 -11.75 -12.17
C THR A 182 -15.35 -11.79 -12.01
N SER A 183 -15.87 -11.61 -10.80
CA SER A 183 -17.31 -11.57 -10.49
C SER A 183 -17.63 -10.52 -9.43
N GLN A 184 -18.91 -10.16 -9.31
CA GLN A 184 -19.37 -9.21 -8.28
C GLN A 184 -19.14 -9.76 -6.87
N ASP A 185 -19.35 -11.06 -6.65
CA ASP A 185 -19.13 -11.71 -5.35
C ASP A 185 -17.65 -11.64 -4.94
N ARG A 186 -16.74 -11.99 -5.86
CA ARG A 186 -15.29 -11.87 -5.63
C ARG A 186 -14.87 -10.43 -5.37
N THR A 187 -15.42 -9.48 -6.13
CA THR A 187 -15.18 -8.04 -5.94
C THR A 187 -15.61 -7.57 -4.55
N ASN A 188 -16.82 -7.94 -4.12
CA ASN A 188 -17.34 -7.57 -2.82
C ASN A 188 -16.53 -8.20 -1.68
N LYS A 189 -16.13 -9.46 -1.85
CA LYS A 189 -15.34 -10.20 -0.87
C LYS A 189 -13.94 -9.61 -0.71
N PHE A 190 -13.25 -9.35 -1.82
CA PHE A 190 -11.93 -8.71 -1.80
C PHE A 190 -11.99 -7.29 -1.21
N ALA A 191 -13.04 -6.52 -1.51
CA ALA A 191 -13.22 -5.17 -0.98
C ALA A 191 -13.39 -5.13 0.56
N ARG A 192 -13.95 -6.20 1.14
CA ARG A 192 -14.14 -6.31 2.60
C ARG A 192 -13.01 -7.04 3.30
N LEU A 193 -12.15 -7.74 2.55
CA LEU A 193 -11.09 -8.60 3.07
C LEU A 193 -10.31 -7.94 4.21
N PHE A 194 -9.84 -6.71 4.00
CA PHE A 194 -9.08 -6.00 5.03
C PHE A 194 -9.86 -5.93 6.35
N PHE A 195 -11.07 -5.36 6.33
CA PHE A 195 -11.89 -5.19 7.52
C PHE A 195 -12.31 -6.52 8.15
N ASP A 196 -12.72 -7.49 7.32
CA ASP A 196 -13.13 -8.81 7.80
C ASP A 196 -11.97 -9.55 8.46
N PHE A 197 -10.76 -9.41 7.92
CA PHE A 197 -9.54 -10.03 8.46
C PHE A 197 -9.13 -9.42 9.80
N ILE A 198 -9.19 -8.10 9.94
CA ILE A 198 -8.92 -7.43 11.23
C ILE A 198 -9.95 -7.80 12.28
N ASN A 199 -11.24 -7.82 11.92
CA ASN A 199 -12.32 -8.07 12.87
C ASN A 199 -12.34 -9.52 13.38
N GLN A 200 -11.88 -10.48 12.59
CA GLN A 200 -11.83 -11.89 13.02
C GLN A 200 -10.61 -12.23 13.87
N GLY A 201 -9.53 -11.45 13.76
CA GLY A 201 -8.27 -11.73 14.45
C GLY A 201 -7.58 -13.02 13.96
N PRO A 202 -6.48 -13.42 14.62
CA PRO A 202 -5.76 -14.63 14.24
C PRO A 202 -6.62 -15.88 14.48
N GLY A 203 -6.75 -16.73 13.46
CA GLY A 203 -7.38 -18.04 13.62
C GLY A 203 -6.63 -18.85 14.68
N GLN A 204 -7.37 -19.29 15.71
CA GLN A 204 -6.88 -20.23 16.73
C GLN A 204 -6.56 -21.59 16.11
#